data_AF-A0A8J7IN82-F1
#
_entry.id   AF-A0A8J7IN82-F1
#
_cell.length_a   1.000
_cell.length_b   1.000
_cell.length_c   1.000
_cell.angle_alpha   90.00
_cell.angle_beta   90.00
_cell.angle_gamma   90.00
#
_symmetry.space_group_name_H-M   'P 1'
#
loop_
_entity.id
_entity.type
_entity.pdbx_description
1 polymer ?
#
loop_
_entity_poly.entity_id
_entity_poly.type
_entity_poly.pdbx_seq_one_letter_code
_entity_poly.pdbx_strand_id
1 'polypeptide(L)'
;MPTNLKDSLDVILSVSALVGIIFHIAKTKADIEKSIDDVKDQLTEELRNLRTDIKVSDARYQGKKEMIEYFINDLYRLIHHRSYRFSHEIKDLQSYLTKDGFIARSHYGEEPPPPKKVKIEEI
;
A
#
# COMPACT_ATOMS: atom_id res chain seq x y z
N MET A 1 -46.60 -9.54 72.50
CA MET A 1 -45.68 -10.42 71.74
C MET A 1 -46.23 -10.63 70.33
N PRO A 2 -45.66 -9.96 69.32
CA PRO A 2 -45.64 -10.49 67.96
C PRO A 2 -44.25 -10.26 67.34
N THR A 3 -43.31 -11.18 67.53
CA THR A 3 -41.92 -11.03 67.03
C THR A 3 -41.60 -11.95 65.85
N ASN A 4 -42.30 -13.07 65.67
CA ASN A 4 -41.86 -14.07 64.69
C ASN A 4 -42.16 -13.74 63.22
N LEU A 5 -43.25 -13.04 62.92
CA LEU A 5 -43.66 -12.80 61.52
C LEU A 5 -42.82 -11.70 60.86
N LYS A 6 -42.56 -10.60 61.59
CA LYS A 6 -41.79 -9.47 61.09
C LYS A 6 -40.33 -9.85 60.83
N ASP A 7 -39.72 -10.55 61.79
CA ASP A 7 -38.34 -11.02 61.66
C ASP A 7 -38.19 -12.03 60.50
N SER A 8 -39.18 -12.91 60.31
CA SER A 8 -39.21 -13.84 59.17
C SER A 8 -39.36 -13.11 57.83
N LEU A 9 -40.17 -12.05 57.78
CA LEU A 9 -40.35 -11.20 56.60
C LEU A 9 -39.06 -10.47 56.25
N ASP A 10 -38.37 -9.89 57.23
CA ASP A 10 -37.09 -9.19 57.01
C ASP A 10 -36.00 -10.16 56.50
N VAL A 11 -35.96 -11.40 57.00
CA VAL A 11 -35.07 -12.45 56.48
C VAL A 11 -35.40 -12.79 55.03
N ILE A 12 -36.68 -12.98 54.68
CA ILE A 12 -37.09 -13.26 53.29
C ILE A 12 -36.73 -12.08 52.36
N LEU A 13 -36.92 -10.85 52.83
CA LEU A 13 -36.64 -9.63 52.06
C LEU A 13 -35.14 -9.46 51.82
N SER A 14 -34.31 -9.71 52.84
CA SER A 14 -32.85 -9.67 52.70
C SER A 14 -32.31 -10.77 51.78
N VAL A 15 -32.84 -11.99 51.85
CA VAL A 15 -32.48 -13.08 50.92
C VAL A 15 -32.89 -12.73 49.48
N SER A 16 -34.10 -12.19 49.30
CA SER A 16 -34.60 -11.76 47.98
C SER A 16 -33.76 -10.63 47.39
N ALA A 17 -33.34 -9.67 48.23
CA ALA A 17 -32.43 -8.60 47.82
C ALA A 17 -31.06 -9.15 47.40
N LEU A 18 -30.50 -10.12 48.14
CA LEU A 18 -29.26 -10.80 47.78
C LEU A 18 -29.36 -11.52 46.42
N VAL A 19 -30.45 -12.25 46.18
CA VAL A 19 -30.70 -12.90 44.89
C VAL A 19 -30.78 -11.86 43.76
N GLY A 20 -31.47 -10.74 44.00
CA GLY A 20 -31.56 -9.63 43.03
C GLY A 20 -30.20 -9.04 42.68
N ILE A 21 -29.33 -8.83 43.68
CA ILE A 21 -27.96 -8.33 43.47
C ILE A 21 -27.14 -9.32 42.65
N ILE A 22 -27.19 -10.61 42.98
CA ILE A 22 -26.45 -11.65 42.24
C ILE A 22 -26.91 -11.70 40.77
N PHE A 23 -28.22 -11.65 40.53
CA PHE A 23 -28.77 -11.61 39.17
C PHE A 23 -28.29 -10.38 38.41
N HIS A 24 -28.28 -9.21 39.06
CA HIS A 24 -27.82 -7.99 38.40
C HIS A 24 -26.33 -8.06 38.03
N ILE A 25 -25.48 -8.58 38.93
CA ILE A 25 -24.04 -8.79 38.67
C ILE A 25 -23.86 -9.76 37.51
N ALA A 26 -24.60 -10.87 37.49
CA ALA A 26 -24.52 -11.87 36.42
C ALA A 26 -24.92 -11.26 35.07
N LYS A 27 -25.98 -10.45 35.04
CA LYS A 27 -26.41 -9.75 33.83
C LYS A 27 -25.35 -8.75 33.35
N THR A 28 -24.83 -7.91 34.24
CA THR A 28 -23.77 -6.94 33.89
C THR A 28 -22.53 -7.64 33.36
N LYS A 29 -22.15 -8.79 33.94
CA LYS A 29 -21.03 -9.59 33.44
C LYS A 29 -21.29 -10.09 32.01
N ALA A 30 -22.48 -10.64 31.75
CA ALA A 30 -22.85 -11.12 30.42
C ALA A 30 -22.88 -9.97 29.39
N ASP A 31 -23.40 -8.80 29.77
CA ASP A 31 -23.42 -7.62 28.90
C ASP A 31 -21.99 -7.13 28.58
N ILE A 32 -21.08 -7.17 29.55
CA ILE A 32 -19.65 -6.84 29.35
C ILE A 32 -18.99 -7.85 28.40
N GLU A 33 -19.16 -9.15 28.64
CA GLU A 33 -18.58 -10.19 27.79
C GLU A 33 -19.06 -10.07 26.34
N LYS A 34 -20.36 -9.82 26.14
CA LYS A 34 -20.92 -9.58 24.81
C LYS A 34 -20.33 -8.35 24.14
N SER A 35 -20.21 -7.24 24.87
CA SER A 35 -19.60 -6.01 24.33
C SER A 35 -18.15 -6.22 23.91
N ILE A 36 -17.39 -7.01 24.68
CA ILE A 36 -16.01 -7.37 24.33
C ILE A 36 -15.97 -8.20 23.04
N ASP A 37 -16.85 -9.19 22.90
CA ASP A 37 -16.93 -10.00 21.69
C ASP A 37 -17.34 -9.18 20.47
N ASP A 38 -18.32 -8.29 20.61
CA ASP A 38 -18.77 -7.38 19.54
C ASP A 38 -17.60 -6.48 19.06
N VAL A 39 -16.85 -5.88 20.00
CA VAL A 39 -15.67 -5.04 19.68
C VAL A 39 -14.56 -5.87 19.03
N LYS A 40 -14.33 -7.09 19.50
CA LYS A 40 -13.32 -8.00 18.93
C LYS A 40 -13.65 -8.38 17.49
N ASP A 41 -14.93 -8.66 17.21
CA ASP A 41 -15.39 -9.02 15.87
C ASP A 41 -15.27 -7.81 14.92
N GLN A 42 -15.69 -6.62 15.37
CA GLN A 42 -15.52 -5.38 14.61
C GLN A 42 -14.05 -5.10 14.30
N LEU A 43 -13.16 -5.19 15.29
CA LEU A 43 -11.72 -4.99 15.09
C LEU A 43 -11.13 -6.01 14.11
N THR A 44 -11.58 -7.27 14.18
CA THR A 44 -11.14 -8.33 13.28
C THR A 44 -11.59 -8.06 11.84
N GLU A 45 -12.81 -7.54 11.66
CA GLU A 45 -13.34 -7.14 10.37
C GLU A 45 -12.58 -5.94 9.78
N GLU A 46 -12.36 -4.89 10.57
CA GLU A 46 -11.58 -3.72 10.15
C GLU A 46 -10.15 -4.09 9.75
N LEU A 47 -9.50 -4.96 10.52
CA LEU A 47 -8.16 -5.46 10.18
C LEU A 47 -8.15 -6.23 8.85
N ARG A 48 -9.19 -7.02 8.56
CA ARG A 48 -9.32 -7.73 7.28
C ARG A 48 -9.54 -6.77 6.12
N ASN A 49 -10.36 -5.74 6.31
CA ASN A 49 -10.61 -4.71 5.31
C ASN A 49 -9.34 -3.91 5.03
N LEU A 50 -8.66 -3.42 6.06
CA LEU A 50 -7.40 -2.69 5.95
C LEU A 50 -6.32 -3.54 5.26
N ARG A 51 -6.21 -4.83 5.60
CA ARG A 51 -5.27 -5.74 4.94
C ARG A 51 -5.56 -5.88 3.44
N THR A 52 -6.83 -5.90 3.08
CA THR A 52 -7.26 -5.95 1.67
C THR A 52 -6.90 -4.65 0.96
N ASP A 53 -7.18 -3.51 1.57
CA ASP A 53 -6.86 -2.20 1.01
C ASP A 53 -5.36 -2.00 0.80
N ILE A 54 -4.54 -2.43 1.76
CA ILE A 54 -3.07 -2.41 1.63
C ILE A 54 -2.63 -3.28 0.45
N LYS A 55 -3.15 -4.50 0.30
CA LYS A 55 -2.81 -5.38 -0.83
C LYS A 55 -3.21 -4.77 -2.17
N VAL A 56 -4.39 -4.16 -2.27
CA VAL A 56 -4.85 -3.48 -3.48
C VAL A 56 -3.97 -2.26 -3.78
N SER A 57 -3.61 -1.49 -2.76
CA SER A 57 -2.72 -0.33 -2.89
C SER A 57 -1.31 -0.74 -3.35
N ASP A 58 -0.75 -1.81 -2.79
CA ASP A 58 0.55 -2.34 -3.19
C ASP A 58 0.52 -2.82 -4.65
N ALA A 59 -0.50 -3.58 -5.05
CA ALA A 59 -0.67 -3.99 -6.44
C ALA A 59 -0.77 -2.78 -7.41
N ARG A 60 -1.50 -1.72 -7.02
CA ARG A 60 -1.57 -0.47 -7.80
C ARG A 60 -0.22 0.23 -7.87
N TYR A 61 0.54 0.24 -6.79
CA TYR A 61 1.88 0.84 -6.75
C TYR A 61 2.84 0.08 -7.67
N GLN A 62 2.89 -1.25 -7.59
CA GLN A 62 3.70 -2.08 -8.48
C GLN A 62 3.32 -1.88 -9.95
N GLY A 63 2.01 -1.85 -10.28
CA GLY A 63 1.56 -1.59 -11.64
C GLY A 63 1.96 -0.20 -12.16
N LYS A 64 1.92 0.84 -11.31
CA LYS A 64 2.43 2.17 -11.68
C LYS A 64 3.94 2.17 -11.88
N LYS A 65 4.68 1.48 -11.02
CA LYS A 65 6.14 1.34 -11.12
C LYS A 65 6.51 0.69 -12.46
N GLU A 66 5.88 -0.43 -12.80
CA GLU A 66 6.09 -1.10 -14.09
C GLU A 66 5.77 -0.18 -15.27
N MET A 67 4.65 0.54 -15.24
CA MET A 67 4.29 1.50 -16.30
C MET A 67 5.36 2.58 -16.48
N ILE A 68 5.89 3.13 -15.38
CA ILE A 68 6.94 4.15 -15.42
C ILE A 68 8.24 3.54 -15.96
N GLU A 69 8.62 2.33 -15.55
CA GLU A 69 9.79 1.62 -16.11
C GLU A 69 9.66 1.41 -17.62
N TYR A 70 8.50 0.98 -18.10
CA TYR A 70 8.24 0.84 -19.53
C TYR A 70 8.37 2.18 -20.26
N PHE A 71 7.75 3.23 -19.72
CA PHE A 71 7.80 4.57 -20.31
C PHE A 71 9.22 5.14 -20.38
N ILE A 72 9.99 5.04 -19.29
CA ILE A 72 11.38 5.50 -19.24
C ILE A 72 12.23 4.73 -20.25
N ASN A 73 12.10 3.39 -20.30
CA ASN A 73 12.86 2.57 -21.24
C ASN A 73 12.52 2.87 -22.70
N ASP A 74 11.24 3.15 -23.01
CA ASP A 74 10.82 3.56 -24.35
C ASP A 74 11.37 4.94 -24.73
N LEU A 75 11.31 5.91 -23.81
CA LEU A 75 11.93 7.23 -24.01
C LEU A 75 13.43 7.12 -24.28
N TYR A 76 14.16 6.33 -23.48
CA TYR A 76 15.59 6.11 -23.71
C TYR A 76 15.87 5.52 -25.09
N ARG A 77 15.06 4.56 -25.54
CA ARG A 77 15.17 3.98 -26.87
C ARG A 77 14.92 5.00 -27.98
N LEU A 78 13.88 5.83 -27.85
CA LEU A 78 13.55 6.87 -28.82
C LEU A 78 14.64 7.95 -28.91
N ILE A 79 15.15 8.39 -27.76
CA ILE A 79 16.25 9.36 -27.68
C ILE A 79 17.48 8.77 -28.36
N HIS A 80 17.87 7.54 -27.98
CA HIS A 80 19.02 6.86 -28.57
C HIS A 80 18.91 6.76 -30.09
N HIS A 81 17.78 6.29 -30.61
CA HIS A 81 17.53 6.18 -32.05
C HIS A 81 17.62 7.55 -32.76
N ARG A 82 17.01 8.60 -32.18
CA ARG A 82 17.02 9.95 -32.78
C ARG A 82 18.42 10.57 -32.76
N SER A 83 19.15 10.44 -31.65
CA SER A 83 20.53 10.90 -31.53
C SER A 83 21.46 10.17 -32.50
N TYR A 84 21.27 8.85 -32.65
CA TYR A 84 22.05 8.05 -33.58
C TYR A 84 21.84 8.46 -35.04
N ARG A 85 20.57 8.62 -35.45
CA ARG A 85 20.21 9.10 -36.78
C ARG A 85 20.80 10.48 -37.06
N PHE A 86 20.68 11.40 -36.11
CA PHE A 86 21.23 12.74 -36.24
C PHE A 86 22.76 12.73 -36.38
N SER A 87 23.44 11.86 -35.64
CA SER A 87 24.89 11.66 -35.79
C SER A 87 25.26 11.17 -37.20
N HIS A 88 24.46 10.28 -37.79
CA HIS A 88 24.65 9.83 -39.17
C HIS A 88 24.44 10.97 -40.17
N GLU A 89 23.39 11.76 -40.02
CA GLU A 89 23.13 12.92 -40.87
C GLU A 89 24.29 13.94 -40.82
N ILE A 90 24.89 14.15 -39.64
CA ILE A 90 26.10 14.98 -39.48
C ILE A 90 27.30 14.36 -40.20
N LYS A 91 27.52 13.04 -40.08
CA LYS A 91 28.61 12.33 -40.78
C LYS A 91 28.46 12.48 -42.29
N ASP A 92 27.25 12.35 -42.81
CA ASP A 92 26.97 12.50 -44.24
C ASP A 92 27.27 13.93 -44.69
N LEU A 93 26.76 14.95 -43.98
CA LEU A 93 27.07 16.36 -44.24
C LEU A 93 28.58 16.64 -44.22
N GLN A 94 29.29 16.10 -43.23
CA GLN A 94 30.74 16.23 -43.15
C GLN A 94 31.42 15.59 -44.37
N SER A 95 30.99 14.39 -44.77
CA SER A 95 31.52 13.71 -45.96
C SER A 95 31.30 14.52 -47.24
N TYR A 96 30.12 15.13 -47.41
CA TYR A 96 29.84 16.03 -48.52
C TYR A 96 30.77 17.25 -48.51
N LEU A 97 30.93 17.93 -47.38
CA LEU A 97 31.78 19.12 -47.27
C LEU A 97 33.27 18.79 -47.49
N THR A 98 33.73 17.61 -47.08
CA THR A 98 35.11 17.17 -47.33
C THR A 98 35.39 16.91 -48.81
N LYS A 99 34.38 16.48 -49.59
CA LYS A 99 34.51 16.40 -51.06
C LYS A 99 34.73 17.77 -51.71
N ASP A 100 34.19 18.83 -51.12
CA ASP A 100 34.36 20.22 -51.59
C ASP A 100 35.63 20.91 -51.03
N GLY A 101 36.54 20.14 -50.40
CA GLY A 101 37.83 20.63 -49.92
C GLY A 101 37.85 21.08 -48.44
N PHE A 102 36.76 20.88 -47.69
CA PHE A 102 36.70 21.23 -46.27
C PHE A 102 37.23 20.10 -45.36
N ILE A 103 38.33 20.34 -44.64
CA ILE A 103 38.92 19.33 -43.74
C ILE A 103 38.22 19.38 -42.38
N ALA A 104 37.29 18.46 -42.14
CA ALA A 104 36.63 18.34 -40.86
C ALA A 104 37.44 17.45 -39.89
N ARG A 105 37.84 18.04 -38.76
CA ARG A 105 38.53 17.33 -37.65
C ARG A 105 37.50 16.82 -36.66
N SER A 106 36.86 15.69 -36.95
CA SER A 106 36.02 15.01 -35.96
C SER A 106 36.51 13.59 -35.74
N HIS A 107 36.69 13.24 -34.46
CA HIS A 107 36.88 11.86 -34.03
C HIS A 107 35.50 11.28 -33.73
N TYR A 108 34.99 10.43 -34.60
CA TYR A 108 33.83 9.62 -34.30
C TYR A 108 34.30 8.38 -33.53
N GLY A 109 34.04 8.35 -32.23
CA GLY A 109 34.17 7.13 -31.44
C GLY A 109 33.14 6.09 -31.90
N GLU A 110 33.39 4.82 -31.52
CA GLU A 110 32.48 3.69 -31.75
C GLU A 110 31.05 4.02 -31.31
N GLU A 111 30.07 3.41 -32.00
CA GLU A 111 28.65 3.57 -31.73
C GLU A 111 28.35 3.27 -30.24
N PRO A 112 27.72 4.19 -29.51
CA PRO A 112 27.40 3.94 -28.11
C PRO A 112 26.44 2.75 -28.03
N PRO A 113 26.67 1.78 -27.13
CA PRO A 113 25.78 0.64 -26.99
C PRO A 113 24.37 1.11 -26.63
N PRO A 114 23.33 0.32 -26.99
CA PRO A 114 21.96 0.66 -26.65
C PRO A 114 21.82 0.86 -25.13
N PRO A 115 20.95 1.79 -24.69
CA PRO A 115 20.78 2.08 -23.29
C PRO A 115 20.36 0.82 -22.53
N LYS A 116 21.03 0.56 -21.40
CA LYS A 116 20.64 -0.54 -20.50
C LYS A 116 19.24 -0.26 -19.95
N LYS A 117 18.42 -1.31 -19.84
CA LYS A 117 17.09 -1.19 -19.24
C LYS A 117 17.24 -0.68 -17.82
N VAL A 118 16.57 0.42 -17.51
CA VAL A 118 16.56 1.01 -16.18
C VAL A 118 15.43 0.36 -15.38
N LYS A 119 15.76 -0.09 -14.17
CA LYS A 119 14.78 -0.47 -13.15
C LYS A 119 14.70 0.65 -12.13
N ILE A 120 13.51 0.98 -11.65
CA ILE A 120 13.33 2.06 -10.67
C ILE A 120 13.99 1.69 -9.33
N GLU A 121 14.23 0.41 -9.06
CA GLU A 121 15.01 -0.05 -7.89
C GLU A 121 16.49 0.36 -7.93
N GLU A 122 17.01 0.72 -9.11
CA GLU A 122 18.43 1.03 -9.34
C GLU A 122 18.68 2.55 -9.51
N ILE A 123 17.64 3.39 -9.38
CA ILE A 123 17.71 4.86 -9.43
C ILE A 123 17.61 5.41 -8.00
#